data_AF-A0A1F4RN37-F1
#
_entry.id   AF-A0A1F4RN37-F1
#
_cell.length_a   1.000
_cell.length_b   1.000
_cell.length_c   1.000
_cell.angle_alpha   90.00
_cell.angle_beta   90.00
_cell.angle_gamma   90.00
#
_symmetry.space_group_name_H-M   'P 1'
#
loop_
_entity.id
_entity.type
_entity.pdbx_description
1 polymer ?
#
loop_
_entity_poly.entity_id
_entity_poly.type
_entity_poly.pdbx_seq_one_letter_code
_entity_poly.pdbx_strand_id
1 'polypeptide(L)' 'MENTLVKDEKHGGRFVALKDFGDKTVIVDGKNPSEVLEKAINKGYQNPVILFVPVRDMVQIY' A
#
# COMPACT_ATOMS: atom_id res chain seq x y z
N MET A 1 -7.37 13.40 14.75
CA MET A 1 -6.67 13.90 13.54
C MET A 1 -6.73 12.79 12.52
N GLU A 2 -7.38 13.03 11.39
CA GLU A 2 -7.52 12.03 10.31
C GLU A 2 -6.27 12.08 9.43
N ASN A 3 -5.54 10.97 9.35
CA ASN A 3 -4.42 10.85 8.42
C ASN A 3 -4.91 10.23 7.11
N THR A 4 -5.23 11.07 6.13
CA THR A 4 -5.49 10.60 4.76
C THR A 4 -4.18 10.08 4.17
N LEU A 5 -4.02 8.76 4.11
CA LEU A 5 -2.80 8.12 3.61
C LEU A 5 -2.70 8.14 2.08
N VAL A 6 -3.83 8.12 1.36
CA VAL A 6 -3.87 8.05 -0.12
C VAL A 6 -5.02 8.91 -0.64
N LYS A 7 -4.71 9.91 -1.49
CA LYS A 7 -5.68 10.69 -2.29
C LYS A 7 -5.74 10.24 -3.76
N ASP A 8 -5.11 9.12 -4.08
CA ASP A 8 -4.89 8.71 -5.46
C ASP A 8 -5.93 7.66 -5.88
N GLU A 9 -6.89 8.07 -6.72
CA GLU A 9 -7.89 7.17 -7.33
C GLU A 9 -7.24 6.00 -8.08
N LYS A 10 -6.00 6.17 -8.56
CA LYS A 10 -5.26 5.19 -9.37
C LYS A 10 -5.10 3.83 -8.67
N HIS A 11 -5.05 3.82 -7.35
CA HIS A 11 -4.86 2.61 -6.55
C HIS A 11 -6.15 2.11 -5.88
N GLY A 12 -7.30 2.76 -6.14
CA GLY A 12 -8.58 2.37 -5.57
C GLY A 12 -8.93 0.90 -5.86
N GLY A 13 -9.25 0.16 -4.79
CA GLY A 13 -9.56 -1.27 -4.82
C GLY A 13 -8.34 -2.18 -4.98
N ARG A 14 -7.12 -1.69 -4.70
CA ARG A 14 -5.87 -2.43 -4.89
C ARG A 14 -5.07 -2.51 -3.59
N PHE A 15 -4.26 -3.54 -3.47
CA PHE A 15 -3.22 -3.63 -2.47
C PHE A 15 -1.98 -2.88 -2.96
N VAL A 16 -1.35 -2.13 -2.07
CA VAL A 16 -0.10 -1.42 -2.30
C VAL A 16 0.94 -1.90 -1.30
N ALA A 17 2.16 -2.12 -1.77
CA ALA A 17 3.33 -2.25 -0.92
C ALA A 17 3.97 -0.88 -0.78
N LEU A 18 4.14 -0.44 0.46
CA LEU A 18 5.02 0.65 0.84
C LEU A 18 6.40 0.09 1.16
N LYS A 19 7.43 0.91 1.00
CA LYS A 19 8.80 0.53 1.34
C LYS A 19 8.96 0.17 2.81
N ASP A 20 8.46 1.03 3.71
CA ASP A 20 8.39 0.81 5.15
C ASP A 20 7.39 1.82 5.79
N PHE A 21 7.28 1.85 7.12
CA PHE A 21 6.38 2.79 7.82
C PHE A 21 6.86 4.25 7.82
N GLY A 22 8.16 4.49 7.68
CA GLY A 22 8.75 5.83 7.63
C GLY A 22 8.71 6.45 6.22
N ASP A 23 8.81 5.60 5.20
CA ASP A 23 8.79 5.96 3.78
C ASP A 23 7.54 5.37 3.10
N LYS A 24 6.49 6.20 3.00
CA LYS A 24 5.20 5.86 2.41
C LYS A 24 5.22 5.80 0.87
N THR A 25 6.38 5.62 0.26
CA THR A 25 6.50 5.45 -1.19
C THR A 25 5.91 4.11 -1.61
N VAL A 26 4.94 4.13 -2.53
CA VAL A 26 4.37 2.92 -3.14
C VAL A 26 5.38 2.33 -4.13
N ILE A 27 5.80 1.10 -3.88
CA ILE A 27 6.83 0.39 -4.67
C ILE A 27 6.25 -0.69 -5.59
N VAL A 28 5.07 -1.23 -5.22
CA VAL A 28 4.32 -2.25 -5.96
C VAL A 28 2.84 -2.08 -5.64
N ASP A 29 1.97 -2.33 -6.61
CA ASP A 29 0.53 -2.42 -6.42
C ASP A 29 -0.08 -3.62 -7.18
N GLY A 30 -1.26 -4.07 -6.75
CA GLY A 30 -1.91 -5.25 -7.35
C GLY A 30 -3.24 -5.62 -6.70
N LYS A 31 -3.92 -6.64 -7.23
CA LYS A 31 -5.22 -7.10 -6.71
C LYS A 31 -5.12 -8.16 -5.62
N ASN A 32 -3.97 -8.83 -5.51
CA ASN A 32 -3.72 -9.89 -4.55
C ASN A 32 -2.61 -9.45 -3.58
N PRO A 33 -2.85 -9.47 -2.26
CA PRO A 33 -1.86 -9.04 -1.27
C PRO A 33 -0.59 -9.89 -1.28
N SER A 34 -0.70 -11.20 -1.49
CA SER A 34 0.44 -12.12 -1.51
C SER A 34 1.36 -11.85 -2.70
N GLU A 35 0.79 -11.62 -3.88
CA GLU A 35 1.57 -11.28 -5.08
C GLU A 35 2.29 -9.93 -4.94
N VAL A 36 1.63 -8.97 -4.29
CA VAL A 36 2.21 -7.63 -4.05
C VAL A 36 3.38 -7.73 -3.08
N LEU A 37 3.25 -8.53 -2.02
CA LEU A 37 4.33 -8.81 -1.08
C LEU A 37 5.51 -9.51 -1.75
N GLU A 38 5.25 -10.57 -2.51
CA GLU A 38 6.30 -11.33 -3.21
C GLU A 38 7.06 -10.45 -4.20
N LYS A 39 6.36 -9.63 -4.98
CA LYS A 39 6.97 -8.65 -5.89
C LYS A 39 7.81 -7.61 -5.16
N ALA A 40 7.39 -7.18 -3.97
CA ALA A 40 8.16 -6.23 -3.17
C ALA A 40 9.44 -6.87 -2.63
N ILE A 41 9.37 -8.12 -2.13
CA ILE A 41 10.54 -8.88 -1.67
C ILE A 41 11.51 -9.14 -2.84
N ASN A 42 10.99 -9.56 -4.00
CA ASN A 42 11.79 -9.80 -5.22
C ASN A 42 12.48 -8.54 -5.74
N LYS A 43 11.97 -7.34 -5.41
CA LYS A 43 12.63 -6.06 -5.69
C LYS A 43 13.71 -5.66 -4.66
N GLY A 44 13.92 -6.47 -3.62
CA GLY A 44 14.93 -6.25 -2.59
C GLY A 44 14.44 -5.49 -1.36
N TYR A 45 13.12 -5.30 -1.20
CA TYR A 45 12.56 -4.67 -0.01
C TYR A 45 12.38 -5.71 1.09
N GLN A 46 13.06 -5.52 2.23
CA GLN A 46 13.09 -6.52 3.29
C GLN A 46 11.84 -6.52 4.18
N ASN A 47 11.25 -5.35 4.42
CA ASN A 47 10.08 -5.20 5.30
C ASN A 47 8.98 -4.34 4.65
N PRO A 48 8.48 -4.71 3.46
CA PRO A 48 7.45 -3.93 2.79
C PRO A 48 6.14 -3.99 3.58
N VAL A 49 5.47 -2.85 3.70
CA VAL A 49 4.17 -2.75 4.39
C VAL A 49 3.06 -2.85 3.37
N ILE A 50 2.20 -3.86 3.51
CA ILE A 50 1.03 -4.03 2.63
C ILE A 50 -0.16 -3.27 3.20
N LEU A 51 -0.76 -2.41 2.36
CA LEU A 51 -2.00 -1.72 2.66
C LEU A 51 -3.04 -2.01 1.57
N PHE A 52 -4.30 -2.12 1.96
CA PHE A 52 -5.41 -2.09 1.00
C PHE A 52 -5.89 -0.65 0.82
N VAL A 53 -5.98 -0.20 -0.42
CA VAL A 53 -6.53 1.11 -0.78
C VAL A 53 -7.98 0.90 -1.24
N PRO A 54 -8.99 1.28 -0.45
CA PRO A 54 -10.37 1.20 -0.88
C PRO A 54 -10.69 2.24 -1.97
N VAL A 55 -11.71 1.97 -2.78
CA VAL A 55 -12.08 2.82 -3.93
C VAL A 55 -12.66 4.17 -3.51
N ARG A 56 -13.19 4.31 -2.27
CA ARG A 56 -13.78 5.56 -1.76
C ARG A 56 -13.60 5.71 -0.25
N ASP A 57 -13.29 6.94 0.18
CA ASP A 57 -13.56 7.56 1.48
C ASP A 57 -13.39 6.70 2.74
N MET A 58 -12.26 5.98 2.88
CA MET A 58 -11.96 5.26 4.12
C MET A 58 -10.83 5.95 4.90
N VAL A 59 -11.16 6.42 6.11
CA VAL A 59 -10.20 6.90 7.10
C VAL A 59 -9.70 5.69 7.90
N GLN A 60 -8.40 5.39 7.84
CA GLN A 60 -7.79 4.43 8.77
C GLN A 60 -7.44 5.14 10.08
N ILE A 61 -8.05 4.68 11.16
CA ILE A 61 -7.74 5.08 12.54
C ILE A 61 -6.84 3.97 13.12
N TYR A 62 -5.63 4.35 13.52
CA TYR A 62 -4.64 3.49 14.17
C TYR A 62 -4.56 3.81 15.65
#